data_AF-A0A8C9QDI4-F1
#
_entry.id   AF-A0A8C9QDI4-F1
#
_cell.length_a   1.000
_cell.length_b   1.000
_cell.length_c   1.000
_cell.angle_alpha   90.00
_cell.angle_beta   90.00
_cell.angle_gamma   90.00
#
_symmetry.space_group_name_H-M   'P 1'
#
loop_
_entity.id
_entity.type
_entity.pdbx_description
1 polymer ?
#
loop_
_entity_poly.entity_id
_entity_poly.type
_entity_poly.pdbx_seq_one_letter_code
_entity_poly.pdbx_strand_id
1 'polypeptide(L)'
;MDGSTNHISIVTLNVNGLNSPIKRHRLVSWIKKTNPTICCLQETHLIGKDIHRLKVKGWEKIYHAHGPRKQAGVAILISNKIDFKTKLIKRDKEGHYILLKGTIHQQDITIINIYAPNNGAATFIKQILLKFKNQIDHNTIIMGDFNTPLSPLDRSSKQKLNKETIELNITINNLDLTDIYRIYQPSSNGYTFFSAKTGLSVLTRGLRANWGLGMWLVVKCL
;
A
#
# COMPACT_ATOMS: atom_id res chain seq x y z
N MET A 1 -4.68 33.66 -10.44
CA MET A 1 -4.93 32.59 -9.46
C MET A 1 -5.08 31.32 -10.27
N ASP A 2 -4.02 30.53 -10.39
CA ASP A 2 -4.15 29.23 -11.06
C ASP A 2 -4.99 28.32 -10.15
N GLY A 3 -6.00 27.69 -10.72
CA GLY A 3 -6.86 26.73 -10.03
C GLY A 3 -6.27 25.33 -10.03
N SER A 4 -4.93 25.17 -9.90
CA SER A 4 -4.35 23.84 -9.78
C SER A 4 -4.63 23.28 -8.39
N THR A 5 -5.69 22.48 -8.29
CA THR A 5 -5.86 21.63 -7.12
C THR A 5 -4.68 20.65 -7.08
N ASN A 6 -3.80 20.79 -6.08
CA ASN A 6 -2.65 19.90 -5.87
C ASN A 6 -3.12 18.51 -5.44
N HIS A 7 -3.66 17.76 -6.39
CA HIS A 7 -4.17 16.42 -6.19
C HIS A 7 -3.01 15.43 -6.03
N ILE A 8 -2.92 14.78 -4.87
CA ILE A 8 -1.95 13.69 -4.64
C ILE A 8 -2.59 12.36 -5.04
N SER A 9 -2.10 11.79 -6.14
CA SER A 9 -2.50 10.45 -6.55
C SER A 9 -1.58 9.40 -5.93
N ILE A 10 -2.16 8.38 -5.29
CA ILE A 10 -1.39 7.29 -4.70
C ILE A 10 -1.90 5.97 -5.25
N VAL A 11 -1.00 5.15 -5.76
CA VAL A 11 -1.35 3.84 -6.31
C VAL A 11 -0.62 2.75 -5.54
N THR A 12 -1.28 1.60 -5.40
CA THR A 12 -0.67 0.41 -4.82
C THR A 12 -0.79 -0.75 -5.80
N LEU A 13 0.27 -1.53 -5.92
CA LEU A 13 0.33 -2.66 -6.86
C LEU A 13 1.21 -3.79 -6.30
N ASN A 14 0.63 -4.98 -6.20
CA ASN A 14 1.42 -6.19 -6.02
C ASN A 14 2.05 -6.56 -7.38
N VAL A 15 3.37 -6.49 -7.48
CA VAL A 15 4.07 -6.71 -8.74
C VAL A 15 4.49 -8.16 -8.96
N ASN A 16 4.36 -9.06 -7.98
CA ASN A 16 4.72 -10.48 -8.09
C ASN A 16 6.12 -10.72 -8.73
N GLY A 17 7.12 -10.01 -8.23
CA GLY A 17 8.52 -10.14 -8.59
C GLY A 17 9.01 -9.19 -9.69
N LEU A 18 10.17 -8.56 -9.46
CA LEU A 18 10.84 -7.64 -10.38
C LEU A 18 12.24 -8.10 -10.81
N ASN A 19 12.53 -9.39 -10.65
CA ASN A 19 13.82 -9.96 -11.07
C ASN A 19 14.00 -9.97 -12.60
N SER A 20 12.91 -10.11 -13.37
CA SER A 20 12.94 -10.08 -14.85
C SER A 20 13.08 -8.64 -15.40
N PRO A 21 14.05 -8.37 -16.30
CA PRO A 21 14.18 -7.08 -16.98
C PRO A 21 12.93 -6.67 -17.77
N ILE A 22 12.28 -7.61 -18.47
CA ILE A 22 11.07 -7.36 -19.25
C ILE A 22 9.94 -6.87 -18.33
N LYS A 23 9.79 -7.51 -17.17
CA LYS A 23 8.77 -7.14 -16.20
C LYS A 23 9.04 -5.77 -15.57
N ARG A 24 10.30 -5.46 -15.26
CA ARG A 24 10.70 -4.10 -14.83
C ARG A 24 10.37 -3.05 -15.89
N HIS A 25 10.66 -3.33 -17.16
CA HIS A 25 10.34 -2.41 -18.25
C HIS A 25 8.81 -2.16 -18.36
N ARG A 26 8.00 -3.22 -18.28
CA ARG A 26 6.52 -3.09 -18.26
C ARG A 26 6.03 -2.27 -17.08
N LEU A 27 6.56 -2.52 -15.87
CA LEU A 27 6.23 -1.73 -14.68
C LEU A 27 6.58 -0.25 -14.88
N VAL A 28 7.79 0.06 -15.37
CA VAL A 28 8.23 1.43 -15.65
C VAL A 28 7.28 2.12 -16.63
N SER A 29 6.91 1.46 -17.73
CA SER A 29 5.96 1.99 -18.71
C SER A 29 4.58 2.22 -18.09
N TRP A 30 4.11 1.31 -17.24
CA TRP A 30 2.84 1.46 -16.52
C TRP A 30 2.87 2.63 -15.53
N ILE A 31 3.95 2.80 -14.74
CA ILE A 31 4.09 3.95 -13.81
C ILE A 31 4.10 5.26 -14.60
N LYS A 32 4.84 5.34 -15.71
CA LYS A 32 4.85 6.55 -16.55
C LYS A 32 3.48 6.88 -17.13
N LYS A 33 2.74 5.87 -17.60
CA LYS A 33 1.39 6.03 -18.14
C LYS A 33 0.38 6.47 -17.08
N THR A 34 0.40 5.84 -15.90
CA THR A 34 -0.50 6.16 -14.78
C THR A 34 -0.12 7.48 -14.11
N ASN A 35 1.17 7.83 -14.16
CA ASN A 35 1.74 9.08 -13.70
C ASN A 35 1.45 9.45 -12.22
N PRO A 36 1.53 8.49 -11.27
CA PRO A 36 1.11 8.72 -9.89
C PRO A 36 2.08 9.61 -9.11
N THR A 37 1.58 10.34 -8.12
CA THR A 37 2.42 11.11 -7.19
C THR A 37 3.23 10.18 -6.29
N ILE A 38 2.60 9.12 -5.76
CA ILE A 38 3.23 8.09 -4.93
C ILE A 38 2.81 6.71 -5.43
N CYS A 39 3.76 5.78 -5.52
CA CYS A 39 3.51 4.41 -5.95
C CYS A 39 4.08 3.41 -4.93
N CYS A 40 3.20 2.61 -4.35
CA CYS A 40 3.53 1.54 -3.41
C CYS A 40 3.55 0.20 -4.15
N LEU A 41 4.65 -0.52 -4.05
CA LEU A 41 4.82 -1.84 -4.66
C LEU A 41 4.96 -2.91 -3.58
N GLN A 42 4.31 -4.05 -3.77
CA GLN A 42 4.45 -5.26 -2.95
C GLN A 42 5.03 -6.41 -3.78
N GLU A 43 5.63 -7.40 -3.12
CA GLU A 43 6.28 -8.54 -3.78
C GLU A 43 7.33 -8.14 -4.82
N THR A 44 8.20 -7.18 -4.51
CA THR A 44 9.27 -6.82 -5.44
C THR A 44 10.25 -7.98 -5.67
N HIS A 45 10.41 -8.88 -4.68
CA HIS A 45 11.35 -10.01 -4.66
C HIS A 45 12.80 -9.60 -4.94
N LEU A 46 13.13 -8.32 -4.75
CA LEU A 46 14.49 -7.79 -4.86
C LEU A 46 15.18 -7.97 -3.51
N ILE A 47 16.41 -8.49 -3.54
CA ILE A 47 17.30 -8.55 -2.39
C ILE A 47 18.21 -7.32 -2.38
N GLY A 48 18.91 -7.05 -1.27
CA GLY A 48 19.73 -5.85 -1.08
C GLY A 48 20.66 -5.52 -2.27
N LYS A 49 21.35 -6.52 -2.82
CA LYS A 49 22.23 -6.32 -3.99
C LYS A 49 21.50 -5.96 -5.28
N ASP A 50 20.20 -6.28 -5.39
CA ASP A 50 19.39 -6.12 -6.60
C ASP A 50 18.49 -4.87 -6.55
N ILE A 51 18.40 -4.13 -5.44
CA ILE A 51 17.49 -2.97 -5.29
C ILE A 51 17.75 -1.87 -6.33
N HIS A 52 19.02 -1.67 -6.68
CA HIS A 52 19.45 -0.65 -7.65
C HIS A 52 18.90 -0.90 -9.07
N ARG A 53 18.36 -2.09 -9.35
CA ARG A 53 17.80 -2.47 -10.65
C ARG A 53 16.43 -1.85 -10.90
N LEU A 54 15.71 -1.45 -9.85
CA LEU A 54 14.46 -0.70 -9.99
C LEU A 54 14.80 0.79 -10.14
N LYS A 55 14.67 1.32 -11.36
CA LYS A 55 14.86 2.74 -11.66
C LYS A 55 13.73 3.23 -12.54
N VAL A 56 13.12 4.35 -12.15
CA VAL A 56 12.03 4.97 -12.89
C VAL A 56 12.34 6.47 -13.03
N LYS A 57 12.62 6.92 -14.27
CA LYS A 57 12.85 8.35 -14.53
C LYS A 57 11.64 9.17 -14.08
N GLY A 58 11.86 10.20 -13.26
CA GLY A 58 10.80 11.02 -12.65
C GLY A 58 10.29 10.53 -11.29
N TRP A 59 10.78 9.38 -10.80
CA TRP A 59 10.54 8.85 -9.45
C TRP A 59 11.88 8.38 -8.86
N GLU A 60 12.79 9.30 -8.63
CA GLU A 60 14.15 8.97 -8.18
C GLU A 60 14.20 8.63 -6.68
N LYS A 61 13.25 9.17 -5.91
CA LYS A 61 13.07 8.85 -4.49
C LYS A 61 12.37 7.49 -4.37
N ILE A 62 13.16 6.42 -4.24
CA ILE A 62 12.67 5.06 -4.03
C ILE A 62 13.13 4.53 -2.67
N TYR A 63 12.17 4.09 -1.86
CA TYR A 63 12.42 3.52 -0.54
C TYR A 63 12.06 2.04 -0.54
N HIS A 64 13.01 1.19 -0.17
CA HIS A 64 12.83 -0.26 -0.16
C HIS A 64 12.85 -0.82 1.27
N ALA A 65 12.10 -1.90 1.49
CA ALA A 65 12.36 -2.89 2.52
C ALA A 65 12.41 -4.26 1.86
N HIS A 66 13.39 -5.09 2.21
CA HIS A 66 13.62 -6.39 1.58
C HIS A 66 14.07 -7.41 2.61
N GLY A 67 13.65 -8.66 2.41
CA GLY A 67 14.17 -9.79 3.16
C GLY A 67 15.52 -10.29 2.64
N PRO A 68 16.09 -11.33 3.28
CA PRO A 68 17.29 -11.99 2.81
C PRO A 68 17.05 -12.86 1.55
N ARG A 69 15.78 -13.23 1.29
CA ARG A 69 15.37 -14.11 0.18
C ARG A 69 14.52 -13.35 -0.84
N LYS A 70 14.47 -13.87 -2.07
CA LYS A 70 13.62 -13.36 -3.16
C LYS A 70 12.16 -13.81 -3.00
N GLN A 71 11.54 -13.47 -1.88
CA GLN A 71 10.18 -13.91 -1.53
C GLN A 71 9.26 -12.74 -1.18
N ALA A 72 9.74 -11.80 -0.38
CA ALA A 72 9.00 -10.59 0.00
C ALA A 72 9.64 -9.35 -0.65
N GLY A 73 9.28 -8.18 -0.13
CA GLY A 73 9.91 -6.92 -0.47
C GLY A 73 8.89 -5.89 -0.92
N VAL A 74 8.92 -4.72 -0.29
CA VAL A 74 8.06 -3.60 -0.58
C VAL A 74 8.88 -2.39 -1.02
N ALA A 75 8.29 -1.55 -1.88
CA ALA A 75 8.90 -0.29 -2.27
C ALA A 75 7.89 0.87 -2.26
N ILE A 76 8.35 2.07 -1.95
CA ILE A 76 7.60 3.32 -2.14
C ILE A 76 8.40 4.20 -3.09
N LEU A 77 7.80 4.56 -4.22
CA LEU A 77 8.33 5.48 -5.20
C LEU A 77 7.60 6.82 -5.07
N ILE A 78 8.34 7.91 -4.98
CA ILE A 78 7.78 9.26 -4.91
C ILE A 78 8.20 10.05 -6.15
N SER A 79 7.22 10.67 -6.81
CA SER A 79 7.44 11.46 -8.01
C SER A 79 8.22 12.74 -7.72
N ASN A 80 9.10 13.12 -8.63
CA ASN A 80 9.84 14.37 -8.59
C ASN A 80 8.94 15.61 -8.76
N LYS A 81 7.65 15.42 -9.09
CA LYS A 81 6.65 16.50 -9.15
C LYS A 81 6.36 17.15 -7.80
N ILE A 82 6.60 16.42 -6.71
CA ILE A 82 6.37 16.93 -5.36
C ILE A 82 7.67 17.00 -4.58
N ASP A 83 7.82 18.08 -3.80
CA ASP A 83 8.91 18.20 -2.84
C ASP A 83 8.57 17.43 -1.56
N PHE A 84 8.68 16.10 -1.62
CA PHE A 84 8.58 15.26 -0.43
C PHE A 84 9.88 15.35 0.38
N LYS A 85 9.78 15.83 1.62
CA LYS A 85 10.91 15.87 2.57
C LYS A 85 10.78 14.76 3.59
N THR A 86 11.70 13.81 3.55
CA THR A 86 11.68 12.65 4.44
C THR A 86 12.08 13.02 5.86
N LYS A 87 11.27 12.60 6.84
CA LYS A 87 11.53 12.77 8.28
C LYS A 87 11.93 11.46 8.95
N LEU A 88 11.25 10.35 8.62
CA LEU A 88 11.46 9.06 9.26
C LEU A 88 11.25 7.93 8.25
N ILE A 89 12.09 6.89 8.35
CA ILE A 89 11.92 5.66 7.59
C ILE A 89 12.10 4.47 8.54
N LYS A 90 11.10 3.62 8.65
CA LYS A 90 11.19 2.33 9.36
C LYS A 90 10.98 1.20 8.36
N ARG A 91 11.99 0.36 8.20
CA ARG A 91 12.01 -0.76 7.25
C ARG A 91 11.88 -2.07 8.01
N ASP A 92 11.05 -2.95 7.51
CA ASP A 92 11.04 -4.33 7.97
C ASP A 92 12.27 -5.09 7.47
N LYS A 93 12.83 -5.96 8.32
CA LYS A 93 14.00 -6.79 7.97
C LYS A 93 13.64 -7.94 7.04
N GLU A 94 12.39 -8.39 7.08
CA GLU A 94 11.87 -9.45 6.21
C GLU A 94 11.24 -8.88 4.92
N GLY A 95 11.11 -7.55 4.82
CA GLY A 95 10.59 -6.87 3.63
C GLY A 95 9.06 -6.89 3.51
N HIS A 96 8.34 -7.11 4.61
CA HIS A 96 6.87 -7.10 4.64
C HIS A 96 6.26 -5.72 4.82
N TYR A 97 7.00 -4.74 5.33
CA TYR A 97 6.48 -3.37 5.39
C TYR A 97 7.58 -2.33 5.30
N ILE A 98 7.17 -1.12 4.92
CA ILE A 98 7.95 0.10 5.08
C ILE A 98 7.02 1.21 5.55
N LEU A 99 7.42 1.90 6.62
CA LEU A 99 6.78 3.12 7.10
C LEU A 99 7.67 4.30 6.73
N LEU A 100 7.07 5.29 6.09
CA LEU A 100 7.70 6.52 5.65
C LEU A 100 6.93 7.70 6.24
N LYS A 101 7.59 8.56 7.02
CA LYS A 101 7.06 9.88 7.36
C LYS A 101 7.83 10.95 6.63
N GLY A 102 7.12 11.97 6.21
CA GLY A 102 7.70 13.17 5.63
C GLY A 102 6.71 14.29 5.54
N THR A 103 7.08 15.34 4.83
CA THR A 103 6.19 16.47 4.55
C THR A 103 5.98 16.63 3.06
N ILE A 104 4.76 17.04 2.69
CA ILE A 104 4.39 17.52 1.37
C ILE A 104 3.69 18.85 1.58
N HIS A 105 4.15 19.93 0.93
CA HIS A 105 3.59 21.28 1.11
C HIS A 105 3.44 21.69 2.59
N GLN A 106 4.48 21.42 3.41
CA GLN A 106 4.52 21.67 4.87
C GLN A 106 3.55 20.86 5.73
N GLN A 107 2.77 19.95 5.13
CA GLN A 107 1.87 19.07 5.85
C GLN A 107 2.54 17.71 6.09
N ASP A 108 2.49 17.24 7.34
CA ASP A 108 2.99 15.92 7.70
C ASP A 108 2.12 14.82 7.10
N ILE A 109 2.77 13.81 6.52
CA ILE A 109 2.13 12.62 5.98
C ILE A 109 2.89 11.37 6.42
N THR A 110 2.12 10.35 6.78
CA THR A 110 2.64 9.03 7.13
C THR A 110 2.12 8.01 6.11
N ILE A 111 3.02 7.25 5.51
CA ILE A 111 2.70 6.22 4.52
C ILE A 111 3.23 4.88 5.02
N ILE A 112 2.35 3.90 5.15
CA ILE A 112 2.70 2.53 5.52
C ILE A 112 2.34 1.62 4.36
N ASN A 113 3.36 1.11 3.66
CA ASN A 113 3.19 0.09 2.63
C ASN A 113 3.38 -1.30 3.25
N ILE A 114 2.37 -2.17 3.17
CA ILE A 114 2.33 -3.50 3.78
C ILE A 114 2.16 -4.59 2.71
N TYR A 115 2.92 -5.66 2.85
CA TYR A 115 2.72 -6.96 2.22
C TYR A 115 2.55 -8.00 3.32
N ALA A 116 1.31 -8.38 3.62
CA ALA A 116 1.02 -9.39 4.63
C ALA A 116 1.33 -10.80 4.07
N PRO A 117 1.83 -11.73 4.90
CA PRO A 117 1.97 -13.12 4.48
C PRO A 117 0.60 -13.77 4.24
N ASN A 118 0.55 -14.80 3.38
CA ASN A 118 -0.70 -15.52 3.08
C ASN A 118 -1.35 -16.16 4.32
N ASN A 119 -0.52 -16.68 5.23
CA ASN A 119 -0.98 -17.30 6.47
C ASN A 119 -0.91 -16.30 7.62
N GLY A 120 -1.97 -16.22 8.43
CA GLY A 120 -2.03 -15.33 9.59
C GLY A 120 -2.03 -13.83 9.21
N ALA A 121 -2.46 -13.50 7.99
CA ALA A 121 -2.45 -12.15 7.44
C ALA A 121 -3.14 -11.11 8.35
N ALA A 122 -4.34 -11.44 8.87
CA ALA A 122 -5.09 -10.54 9.74
C ALA A 122 -4.34 -10.25 11.06
N THR A 123 -3.80 -11.29 11.68
CA THR A 123 -2.98 -11.18 12.91
C THR A 123 -1.71 -10.36 12.66
N PHE A 124 -1.05 -10.58 11.53
CA PHE A 124 0.15 -9.83 11.15
C PHE A 124 -0.14 -8.33 10.98
N ILE A 125 -1.20 -7.97 10.25
CA ILE A 125 -1.60 -6.56 10.09
C ILE A 125 -1.96 -5.95 11.43
N LYS A 126 -2.74 -6.66 12.27
CA LYS A 126 -3.11 -6.19 13.62
C LYS A 126 -1.86 -5.83 14.43
N GLN A 127 -0.83 -6.69 14.40
CA GLN A 127 0.44 -6.44 15.09
C GLN A 127 1.17 -5.21 14.53
N ILE A 128 1.19 -5.01 13.20
CA ILE A 128 1.78 -3.80 12.59
C ILE A 128 1.05 -2.54 13.06
N LEU A 129 -0.28 -2.55 13.03
CA LEU A 129 -1.10 -1.41 13.46
C LEU A 129 -0.83 -1.05 14.92
N LEU A 130 -0.81 -2.05 15.81
CA LEU A 130 -0.50 -1.84 17.23
C LEU A 130 0.95 -1.38 17.47
N LYS A 131 1.91 -1.94 16.73
CA LYS A 131 3.33 -1.54 16.78
C LYS A 131 3.52 -0.07 16.40
N PHE A 132 2.74 0.41 15.44
CA PHE A 132 2.83 1.78 14.94
C PHE A 132 1.71 2.70 15.44
N LYS A 133 0.92 2.31 16.45
CA LYS A 133 -0.21 3.12 16.94
C LYS A 133 0.17 4.57 17.27
N ASN A 134 1.32 4.79 17.93
CA ASN A 134 1.82 6.13 18.28
C ASN A 134 2.42 6.90 17.09
N GLN A 135 2.48 6.26 15.91
CA GLN A 135 2.92 6.85 14.66
C GLN A 135 1.76 7.04 13.69
N ILE A 136 0.58 6.49 13.98
CA ILE A 136 -0.64 6.70 13.23
C ILE A 136 -1.25 8.02 13.71
N ASP A 137 -1.50 8.91 12.76
CA ASP A 137 -2.04 10.25 12.92
C ASP A 137 -3.10 10.48 11.83
N HIS A 138 -3.79 11.64 11.88
CA HIS A 138 -4.84 12.02 10.92
C HIS A 138 -4.41 12.05 9.44
N ASN A 139 -3.10 12.12 9.15
CA ASN A 139 -2.56 12.09 7.79
C ASN A 139 -1.83 10.78 7.48
N THR A 140 -2.25 9.70 8.13
CA THR A 140 -1.72 8.37 7.89
C THR A 140 -2.50 7.63 6.81
N ILE A 141 -1.76 7.09 5.85
CA ILE A 141 -2.24 6.25 4.76
C ILE A 141 -1.55 4.89 4.89
N ILE A 142 -2.33 3.82 5.02
CA ILE A 142 -1.85 2.45 5.12
C ILE A 142 -2.33 1.72 3.87
N MET A 143 -1.47 1.06 3.14
CA MET A 143 -1.90 0.39 1.90
C MET A 143 -1.01 -0.77 1.56
N GLY A 144 -1.52 -1.61 0.68
CA GLY A 144 -0.76 -2.68 0.08
C GLY A 144 -1.59 -3.94 -0.06
N ASP A 145 -0.91 -5.07 0.01
CA ASP A 145 -1.55 -6.36 -0.10
C ASP A 145 -1.73 -6.94 1.29
N PHE A 146 -2.98 -6.94 1.74
CA PHE A 146 -3.33 -7.40 3.07
C PHE A 146 -3.56 -8.91 3.13
N ASN A 147 -3.67 -9.60 1.99
CA ASN A 147 -3.98 -11.04 1.93
C ASN A 147 -5.18 -11.50 2.80
N THR A 148 -6.03 -10.58 3.24
CA THR A 148 -7.22 -10.84 4.04
C THR A 148 -8.33 -9.85 3.63
N PRO A 149 -9.58 -10.33 3.44
CA PRO A 149 -10.72 -9.41 3.30
C PRO A 149 -10.95 -8.66 4.62
N LEU A 150 -11.57 -7.48 4.56
CA LEU A 150 -12.05 -6.78 5.76
C LEU A 150 -13.58 -6.83 5.88
N SER A 151 -14.28 -7.20 4.81
CA SER A 151 -15.73 -7.38 4.77
C SER A 151 -16.11 -8.63 3.96
N PRO A 152 -17.28 -9.25 4.20
CA PRO A 152 -17.76 -10.37 3.39
C PRO A 152 -17.87 -10.03 1.90
N LEU A 153 -18.19 -8.78 1.56
CA LEU A 153 -18.29 -8.31 0.16
C LEU A 153 -16.95 -8.34 -0.59
N ASP A 154 -15.82 -8.37 0.12
CA ASP A 154 -14.50 -8.45 -0.50
C ASP A 154 -14.15 -9.84 -1.02
N ARG A 155 -15.00 -10.84 -0.75
CA ARG A 155 -14.90 -12.18 -1.33
C ARG A 155 -16.12 -12.46 -2.18
N SER A 156 -15.88 -12.97 -3.38
CA SER A 156 -16.94 -13.48 -4.27
C SER A 156 -17.86 -14.49 -3.60
N SER A 157 -17.33 -15.34 -2.72
CA SER A 157 -18.11 -16.33 -1.94
C SER A 157 -18.98 -15.72 -0.84
N LYS A 158 -18.78 -14.44 -0.49
CA LYS A 158 -19.45 -13.73 0.61
C LYS A 158 -19.40 -14.47 1.95
N GLN A 159 -18.39 -15.32 2.15
CA GLN A 159 -18.21 -16.07 3.39
C GLN A 159 -18.07 -15.14 4.59
N LYS A 160 -18.55 -15.62 5.75
CA LYS A 160 -18.38 -14.93 7.02
C LYS A 160 -16.90 -14.74 7.34
N LEU A 161 -16.58 -13.60 7.93
CA LEU A 161 -15.22 -13.30 8.39
C LEU A 161 -14.81 -14.26 9.51
N ASN A 162 -13.53 -14.64 9.51
CA ASN A 162 -12.96 -15.42 10.60
C ASN A 162 -12.72 -14.53 11.84
N LYS A 163 -12.50 -15.15 13.00
CA LYS A 163 -12.29 -14.45 14.28
C LYS A 163 -11.14 -13.43 14.22
N GLU A 164 -10.02 -13.81 13.61
CA GLU A 164 -8.83 -12.95 13.49
C GLU A 164 -9.11 -11.68 12.69
N THR A 165 -9.89 -11.78 11.61
CA THR A 165 -10.29 -10.64 10.79
C THR A 165 -11.25 -9.72 11.54
N ILE A 166 -12.17 -10.29 12.34
CA ILE A 166 -13.05 -9.50 13.21
C ILE A 166 -12.23 -8.72 14.23
N GLU A 167 -11.24 -9.34 14.88
CA GLU A 167 -10.33 -8.66 15.81
C GLU A 167 -9.50 -7.57 15.13
N LEU A 168 -9.05 -7.81 13.89
CA LEU A 168 -8.39 -6.80 13.07
C LEU A 168 -9.31 -5.60 12.82
N ASN A 169 -10.56 -5.83 12.42
CA ASN A 169 -11.53 -4.76 12.18
C ASN A 169 -11.81 -3.95 13.45
N ILE A 170 -11.92 -4.60 14.61
CA ILE A 170 -12.03 -3.90 15.90
C ILE A 170 -10.80 -3.01 16.12
N THR A 171 -9.60 -3.51 15.84
CA THR A 171 -8.37 -2.73 15.97
C THR A 171 -8.32 -1.54 15.01
N ILE A 172 -8.75 -1.73 13.76
CA ILE A 172 -8.86 -0.67 12.75
C ILE A 172 -9.80 0.43 13.25
N ASN A 173 -10.98 0.06 13.76
CA ASN A 173 -11.95 1.00 14.31
C ASN A 173 -11.41 1.73 15.55
N ASN A 174 -10.74 1.03 16.46
CA ASN A 174 -10.15 1.63 17.65
C ASN A 174 -9.00 2.61 17.36
N LEU A 175 -8.44 2.57 16.14
CA LEU A 175 -7.40 3.48 15.68
C LEU A 175 -7.96 4.58 14.76
N ASP A 176 -9.28 4.72 14.67
CA ASP A 176 -9.99 5.66 13.79
C ASP A 176 -9.56 5.55 12.31
N LEU A 177 -9.12 4.35 11.91
CA LEU A 177 -8.77 4.05 10.53
C LEU A 177 -10.03 3.68 9.75
N THR A 178 -10.16 4.24 8.56
CA THR A 178 -11.28 3.97 7.68
C THR A 178 -10.81 3.33 6.37
N ASP A 179 -11.60 2.38 5.89
CA ASP A 179 -11.44 1.79 4.55
C ASP A 179 -11.99 2.73 3.48
N ILE A 180 -11.08 3.48 2.85
CA ILE A 180 -11.43 4.48 1.83
C ILE A 180 -12.17 3.85 0.65
N TYR A 181 -11.72 2.67 0.21
CA TYR A 181 -12.29 2.06 -0.99
C TYR A 181 -13.78 1.79 -0.78
N ARG A 182 -14.16 1.27 0.39
CA ARG A 182 -15.56 0.94 0.68
C ARG A 182 -16.43 2.16 0.98
N ILE A 183 -15.85 3.30 1.40
CA ILE A 183 -16.58 4.58 1.44
C ILE A 183 -17.02 4.99 0.03
N TYR A 184 -16.10 4.98 -0.93
CA TYR A 184 -16.39 5.43 -2.30
C TYR A 184 -17.08 4.38 -3.16
N GLN A 185 -16.95 3.10 -2.81
CA GLN A 185 -17.53 1.97 -3.54
C GLN A 185 -18.26 0.99 -2.60
N PRO A 186 -19.35 1.42 -1.92
CA PRO A 186 -19.98 0.62 -0.85
C PRO A 186 -20.43 -0.77 -1.30
N SER A 187 -20.98 -0.88 -2.51
CA SER A 187 -21.60 -2.11 -3.01
C SER A 187 -20.83 -2.76 -4.16
N SER A 188 -19.64 -2.26 -4.51
CA SER A 188 -18.87 -2.76 -5.66
C SER A 188 -18.21 -4.11 -5.36
N ASN A 189 -18.25 -4.98 -6.36
CA ASN A 189 -17.52 -6.26 -6.41
C ASN A 189 -16.16 -6.12 -7.15
N GLY A 190 -15.53 -4.94 -7.10
CA GLY A 190 -14.27 -4.66 -7.81
C GLY A 190 -13.07 -5.40 -7.21
N TYR A 191 -12.98 -6.71 -7.45
CA TYR A 191 -11.87 -7.56 -6.99
C TYR A 191 -10.57 -7.25 -7.74
N THR A 192 -9.42 -7.46 -7.10
CA THR A 192 -8.08 -7.18 -7.66
C THR A 192 -7.19 -8.42 -7.75
N PHE A 193 -7.62 -9.54 -7.17
CA PHE A 193 -6.93 -10.82 -7.24
C PHE A 193 -7.90 -11.94 -7.62
N PHE A 194 -7.43 -12.91 -8.40
CA PHE A 194 -8.15 -14.14 -8.74
C PHE A 194 -7.30 -15.37 -8.41
N SER A 195 -7.85 -16.28 -7.59
CA SER A 195 -7.23 -17.56 -7.28
C SER A 195 -7.69 -18.62 -8.28
N ALA A 196 -6.80 -19.05 -9.18
CA ALA A 196 -7.08 -20.14 -10.11
C ALA A 196 -7.35 -21.49 -9.42
N LYS A 197 -6.80 -21.70 -8.21
CA LYS A 197 -6.99 -22.95 -7.45
C LYS A 197 -8.40 -23.08 -6.86
N THR A 198 -8.97 -21.96 -6.43
CA THR A 198 -10.27 -21.95 -5.74
C THR A 198 -11.38 -21.31 -6.56
N GLY A 199 -11.06 -20.69 -7.69
CA GLY A 199 -12.00 -19.91 -8.51
C GLY A 199 -12.47 -18.61 -7.84
N LEU A 200 -11.84 -18.18 -6.74
CA LEU A 200 -12.31 -17.06 -5.92
C LEU A 200 -11.51 -15.78 -6.19
N SER A 201 -12.23 -14.66 -6.25
CA SER A 201 -11.63 -13.32 -6.32
C SER A 201 -11.64 -12.58 -4.97
N VAL A 202 -10.60 -11.78 -4.71
CA VAL A 202 -10.37 -11.00 -3.48
C VAL A 202 -9.89 -9.57 -3.81
N LEU A 203 -10.17 -8.60 -2.94
CA LEU A 203 -9.74 -7.20 -3.06
C LEU A 203 -8.50 -6.88 -2.17
N THR A 204 -7.46 -6.27 -2.76
CA THR A 204 -6.29 -5.63 -2.12
C THR A 204 -6.58 -4.15 -1.85
N ARG A 205 -5.98 -3.56 -0.79
CA ARG A 205 -6.61 -2.44 -0.05
C ARG A 205 -5.67 -1.30 0.33
N GLY A 206 -6.28 -0.14 0.57
CA GLY A 206 -5.71 0.98 1.31
C GLY A 206 -6.69 1.48 2.39
N LEU A 207 -6.19 1.70 3.60
CA LEU A 207 -6.84 2.36 4.73
C LEU A 207 -6.27 3.78 4.92
N ARG A 208 -7.03 4.67 5.54
CA ARG A 208 -6.58 6.01 5.94
C ARG A 208 -7.24 6.44 7.23
N ALA A 209 -6.51 7.20 8.05
CA ALA A 209 -7.10 7.92 9.17
C ALA A 209 -7.85 9.15 8.65
N ASN A 210 -9.10 9.33 9.07
CA ASN A 210 -9.97 10.47 8.75
C ASN A 210 -9.62 11.67 9.67
N TRP A 211 -9.92 12.97 9.46
CA TRP A 211 -10.33 13.86 8.35
C TRP A 211 -9.55 15.17 8.61
N GLY A 212 -8.82 15.73 7.65
CA GLY A 212 -8.09 16.98 7.94
C GLY A 212 -7.32 17.65 6.82
N LEU A 213 -7.40 17.19 5.56
CA LEU A 213 -6.73 17.87 4.45
C LEU A 213 -7.51 17.72 3.15
N GLY A 214 -7.66 18.84 2.42
CA GLY A 214 -8.21 18.95 1.06
C GLY A 214 -7.38 18.24 -0.03
N MET A 215 -6.66 17.17 0.35
CA MET A 215 -6.04 16.21 -0.55
C MET A 215 -7.09 15.18 -0.98
N TRP A 216 -7.53 15.29 -2.23
CA TRP A 216 -8.20 14.21 -2.93
C TRP A 216 -7.19 13.08 -3.12
N LEU A 217 -7.46 11.94 -2.47
CA LEU A 217 -6.65 10.75 -2.53
C LEU A 217 -7.37 9.73 -3.42
N VAL A 218 -6.91 9.58 -4.65
CA VAL A 218 -7.34 8.48 -5.52
C VAL A 218 -6.44 7.29 -5.24
N VAL A 219 -6.94 6.33 -4.44
CA VAL A 219 -6.31 5.01 -4.28
C VAL A 219 -6.78 4.12 -5.42
N LYS A 220 -5.88 3.80 -6.35
CA LYS A 220 -6.10 2.69 -7.30
C LYS A 220 -5.35 1.47 -6.78
N CYS A 221 -6.13 0.44 -6.42
CA CYS A 221 -5.64 -0.93 -6.29
C CYS A 221 -5.85 -1.59 -7.66
N LEU A 222 -4.77 -2.06 -8.28
CA LEU A 222 -4.79 -2.85 -9.51
C LEU A 222 -4.38 -4.29 -9.22
#